data_AF-A0A433NQM8-F1
#
_entry.id   AF-A0A433NQM8-F1
#
_cell.length_a   1.000
_cell.length_b   1.000
_cell.length_c   1.000
_cell.angle_alpha   90.00
_cell.angle_beta   90.00
_cell.angle_gamma   90.00
#
_symmetry.space_group_name_H-M   'P 1'
#
loop_
_entity.id
_entity.type
_entity.pdbx_description
1 polymer ?
#
loop_
_entity_poly.entity_id
_entity_poly.type
_entity_poly.pdbx_seq_one_letter_code
_entity_poly.pdbx_strand_id
1 'polypeptide(L)'
;MEPKWLEWVKQLQAIAQNGLTFSENPFDIERFKAIQAIAAEIMVTHTNAELSYILDLFARDVGYATPKVDVRGAVFLDEQILLVKERSDGCWTLPGGWADIGTSPSEAVVKEIYEESGYHSRAVKLVAVYDRDRQGHPPFPHYTYKLFFQCELLGGSPSPSIETEAVGFFPEDEIPELSVARVTATQITRLFEHYRHPDLSTDFD
;
A
#
# COMPACT_ATOMS: atom_id res chain seq x y z
N MET A 1 -4.69 12.96 9.24
CA MET A 1 -6.13 12.65 9.09
C MET A 1 -6.54 13.03 7.68
N GLU A 2 -7.22 12.13 6.98
CA GLU A 2 -7.68 12.38 5.60
C GLU A 2 -8.71 13.53 5.57
N PRO A 3 -8.59 14.50 4.64
CA PRO A 3 -9.57 15.55 4.51
C PRO A 3 -10.89 15.02 3.93
N LYS A 4 -12.03 15.50 4.44
CA LYS A 4 -13.36 15.02 4.03
C LYS A 4 -13.66 15.12 2.54
N TRP A 5 -13.11 16.12 1.85
CA TRP A 5 -13.30 16.24 0.40
C TRP A 5 -12.71 15.02 -0.35
N LEU A 6 -11.59 14.46 0.12
CA LEU A 6 -10.94 13.32 -0.52
C LEU A 6 -11.72 12.03 -0.28
N GLU A 7 -12.27 11.86 0.93
CA GLU A 7 -13.20 10.78 1.24
C GLU A 7 -14.43 10.81 0.32
N TRP A 8 -15.04 11.99 0.13
CA TRP A 8 -16.17 12.15 -0.79
C TRP A 8 -15.79 11.86 -2.24
N VAL A 9 -14.63 12.33 -2.70
CA VAL A 9 -14.13 12.02 -4.04
C VAL A 9 -14.00 10.50 -4.23
N LYS A 10 -13.36 9.79 -3.31
CA LYS A 10 -13.19 8.34 -3.38
C LYS A 10 -14.54 7.62 -3.48
N GLN A 11 -15.53 8.04 -2.68
CA GLN A 11 -16.88 7.49 -2.70
C GLN A 11 -17.62 7.79 -4.02
N LEU A 12 -17.57 9.05 -4.50
CA LEU A 12 -18.20 9.45 -5.76
C LEU A 12 -17.60 8.71 -6.95
N GLN A 13 -16.27 8.61 -7.00
CA GLN A 13 -15.57 7.87 -8.04
C GLN A 13 -15.93 6.37 -8.01
N ALA A 14 -15.99 5.74 -6.83
CA ALA A 14 -16.41 4.35 -6.70
C ALA A 14 -17.86 4.13 -7.19
N ILE A 15 -18.79 5.03 -6.82
CA ILE A 15 -20.19 4.99 -7.29
C ILE A 15 -20.25 5.14 -8.81
N ALA A 16 -19.53 6.11 -9.37
CA ALA A 16 -19.48 6.34 -10.82
C ALA A 16 -18.91 5.13 -11.56
N GLN A 17 -17.78 4.60 -11.11
CA GLN A 17 -17.14 3.43 -11.70
C GLN A 17 -18.04 2.19 -11.68
N ASN A 18 -18.71 1.93 -10.55
CA ASN A 18 -19.66 0.81 -10.42
C ASN A 18 -20.86 0.99 -11.35
N GLY A 19 -21.39 2.21 -11.42
CA GLY A 19 -22.48 2.54 -12.33
C GLY A 19 -22.11 2.36 -13.80
N LEU A 20 -20.91 2.81 -14.20
CA LEU A 20 -20.38 2.65 -15.56
C LEU A 20 -20.08 1.19 -15.91
N THR A 21 -19.80 0.35 -14.92
CA THR A 21 -19.53 -1.08 -15.11
C THR A 21 -20.80 -1.88 -15.38
N PHE A 22 -21.90 -1.58 -14.67
CA PHE A 22 -23.09 -2.43 -14.69
C PHE A 22 -24.29 -1.85 -15.43
N SER A 23 -24.32 -0.53 -15.67
CA SER A 23 -25.46 0.09 -16.35
C SER A 23 -25.41 -0.13 -17.85
N GLU A 24 -26.53 -0.61 -18.41
CA GLU A 24 -26.77 -0.66 -19.86
C GLU A 24 -27.61 0.52 -20.37
N ASN A 25 -28.22 1.30 -19.47
CA ASN A 25 -29.08 2.43 -19.84
C ASN A 25 -28.23 3.66 -20.23
N PRO A 26 -28.36 4.19 -21.45
CA PRO A 26 -27.55 5.31 -21.92
C PRO A 26 -27.71 6.57 -21.07
N PHE A 27 -28.91 6.84 -20.53
CA PHE A 27 -29.14 8.01 -19.67
C PHE A 27 -28.45 7.86 -18.31
N ASP A 28 -28.39 6.65 -17.77
CA ASP A 28 -27.69 6.38 -16.51
C ASP A 28 -26.18 6.43 -16.69
N ILE A 29 -25.68 5.94 -17.82
CA ILE A 29 -24.26 6.07 -18.19
C ILE A 29 -23.83 7.55 -18.24
N GLU A 30 -24.63 8.42 -18.84
CA GLU A 30 -24.37 9.88 -18.84
C GLU A 30 -24.35 10.46 -17.43
N ARG A 31 -25.25 10.03 -16.55
CA ARG A 31 -25.27 10.46 -15.13
C ARG A 31 -24.01 10.02 -14.39
N PHE A 32 -23.56 8.79 -14.57
CA PHE A 32 -22.33 8.31 -13.92
C PHE A 32 -21.08 9.02 -14.44
N LYS A 33 -21.02 9.34 -15.75
CA LYS A 33 -19.95 10.20 -16.30
C LYS A 33 -19.97 11.60 -15.67
N ALA A 34 -21.15 12.18 -15.43
CA ALA A 34 -21.27 13.46 -14.76
C ALA A 34 -20.78 13.40 -13.30
N ILE A 35 -21.10 12.32 -12.56
CA ILE A 35 -20.58 12.11 -11.20
C ILE A 35 -19.05 12.02 -11.20
N GLN A 36 -18.47 11.25 -12.13
CA GLN A 36 -17.02 11.15 -12.27
C GLN A 36 -16.36 12.51 -12.58
N ALA A 37 -16.97 13.31 -13.45
CA ALA A 37 -16.48 14.65 -13.77
C ALA A 37 -16.49 15.58 -12.54
N ILE A 38 -17.55 15.53 -11.72
CA ILE A 38 -17.64 16.30 -10.46
C ILE A 38 -16.54 15.84 -9.48
N ALA A 39 -16.34 14.52 -9.33
CA ALA A 39 -15.27 14.00 -8.47
C ALA A 39 -13.88 14.48 -8.94
N ALA A 40 -13.66 14.53 -10.25
CA ALA A 40 -12.41 15.02 -10.83
C ALA A 40 -12.23 16.53 -10.61
N GLU A 41 -13.29 17.33 -10.75
CA GLU A 41 -13.28 18.77 -10.47
C GLU A 41 -12.93 19.07 -9.00
N ILE A 42 -13.47 18.30 -8.05
CA ILE A 42 -13.12 18.42 -6.63
C ILE A 42 -11.63 18.13 -6.43
N MET A 43 -11.09 17.06 -7.03
CA MET A 43 -9.66 16.75 -6.96
C MET A 43 -8.80 17.89 -7.51
N VAL A 44 -9.11 18.43 -8.70
CA VAL A 44 -8.36 19.54 -9.31
C VAL A 44 -8.45 20.82 -8.47
N THR A 45 -9.57 21.05 -7.80
CA THR A 45 -9.73 22.21 -6.93
C THR A 45 -8.84 22.13 -5.69
N HIS A 46 -8.62 20.92 -5.17
CA HIS A 46 -7.87 20.68 -3.93
C HIS A 46 -6.42 20.18 -4.14
N THR A 47 -6.07 19.80 -5.36
CA THR A 47 -4.75 19.33 -5.77
C THR A 47 -4.32 20.18 -6.95
N ASN A 48 -3.09 20.70 -6.98
CA ASN A 48 -2.58 21.45 -8.15
C ASN A 48 -2.34 20.55 -9.37
N ALA A 49 -3.10 19.47 -9.52
CA ALA A 49 -3.02 18.50 -10.60
C ALA A 49 -3.89 18.94 -11.78
N GLU A 50 -3.45 18.58 -12.98
CA GLU A 50 -4.21 18.79 -14.21
C GLU A 50 -5.45 17.90 -14.26
N LEU A 51 -6.57 18.42 -14.79
CA LEU A 51 -7.80 17.65 -14.93
C LEU A 51 -7.61 16.37 -15.76
N SER A 52 -6.81 16.46 -16.83
CA SER A 52 -6.48 15.31 -17.67
C SER A 52 -5.76 14.20 -16.91
N TYR A 53 -4.89 14.57 -15.97
CA TYR A 53 -4.20 13.62 -15.10
C TYR A 53 -5.17 12.91 -14.15
N ILE A 54 -6.10 13.64 -13.54
CA ILE A 54 -7.10 13.05 -12.64
C ILE A 54 -8.05 12.11 -13.40
N LEU A 55 -8.53 12.52 -14.58
CA LEU A 55 -9.39 11.68 -15.40
C LEU A 55 -8.67 10.42 -15.88
N ASP A 56 -7.40 10.52 -16.25
CA ASP A 56 -6.58 9.35 -16.59
C ASP A 56 -6.42 8.42 -15.39
N LEU A 57 -6.16 8.96 -14.19
CA LEU A 57 -6.09 8.16 -12.95
C LEU A 57 -7.37 7.37 -12.70
N PHE A 58 -8.54 7.98 -12.93
CA PHE A 58 -9.84 7.34 -12.76
C PHE A 58 -10.16 6.31 -13.84
N ALA A 59 -9.68 6.51 -15.06
CA ALA A 59 -9.94 5.63 -16.19
C ALA A 59 -9.08 4.36 -16.21
N ARG A 60 -7.99 4.32 -15.45
CA ARG A 60 -7.08 3.17 -15.35
C ARG A 60 -7.69 1.96 -14.63
N ASP A 61 -8.78 2.14 -13.89
CA ASP A 61 -9.45 1.09 -13.15
C ASP A 61 -10.83 0.82 -13.80
N VAL A 62 -11.08 -0.43 -14.18
CA VAL A 62 -12.30 -0.85 -14.88
C VAL A 62 -12.96 -2.00 -14.13
N GLY A 63 -14.29 -2.06 -14.19
CA GLY A 63 -15.05 -3.01 -13.39
C GLY A 63 -15.44 -2.43 -12.03
N TYR A 64 -15.89 -3.29 -11.13
CA TYR A 64 -16.32 -2.87 -9.80
C TYR A 64 -15.14 -2.30 -9.00
N ALA A 65 -15.31 -1.11 -8.44
CA ALA A 65 -14.30 -0.46 -7.62
C ALA A 65 -14.07 -1.25 -6.33
N THR A 66 -12.83 -1.66 -6.11
CA THR A 66 -12.38 -2.30 -4.86
C THR A 66 -11.22 -1.51 -4.26
N PRO A 67 -10.96 -1.65 -2.96
CA PRO A 67 -9.66 -1.25 -2.41
C PRO A 67 -8.52 -1.91 -3.18
N LYS A 68 -7.43 -1.18 -3.36
CA LYS A 68 -6.17 -1.77 -3.83
C LYS A 68 -5.52 -2.58 -2.70
N VAL A 69 -4.65 -3.51 -3.06
CA VAL A 69 -3.96 -4.39 -2.10
C VAL A 69 -2.47 -4.08 -2.14
N ASP A 70 -1.93 -3.61 -1.02
CA ASP A 70 -0.50 -3.43 -0.77
C ASP A 70 -0.02 -4.52 0.18
N VAL A 71 1.14 -5.10 -0.10
CA VAL A 71 1.79 -6.12 0.73
C VAL A 71 3.09 -5.58 1.30
N ARG A 72 3.40 -5.91 2.55
CA ARG A 72 4.63 -5.50 3.25
C ARG A 72 5.27 -6.69 3.95
N GLY A 73 6.56 -6.87 3.76
CA GLY A 73 7.32 -8.00 4.30
C GLY A 73 8.21 -7.60 5.46
N ALA A 74 8.01 -8.24 6.62
CA ALA A 74 8.90 -8.14 7.77
C ALA A 74 9.80 -9.37 7.85
N VAL A 75 11.08 -9.18 7.58
CA VAL A 75 12.12 -10.21 7.73
C VAL A 75 12.98 -9.84 8.92
N PHE A 76 13.24 -10.79 9.81
CA PHE A 76 14.06 -10.57 11.00
C PHE A 76 15.38 -11.34 10.94
N LEU A 77 16.45 -10.71 11.39
CA LEU A 77 17.77 -11.29 11.62
C LEU A 77 18.33 -10.71 12.93
N ASP A 78 18.70 -11.55 13.89
CA ASP A 78 19.29 -11.11 15.17
C ASP A 78 18.50 -9.99 15.90
N GLU A 79 17.17 -10.15 15.98
CA GLU A 79 16.24 -9.15 16.57
C GLU A 79 16.23 -7.78 15.85
N GLN A 80 16.67 -7.74 14.59
CA GLN A 80 16.60 -6.57 13.73
C GLN A 80 15.67 -6.82 12.56
N ILE A 81 14.92 -5.81 12.13
CA ILE A 81 13.99 -5.89 11.00
C ILE A 81 14.67 -5.38 9.72
N LEU A 82 14.43 -6.08 8.61
CA LEU A 82 14.86 -5.66 7.28
C LEU A 82 14.06 -4.42 6.84
N LEU A 83 14.78 -3.37 6.50
CA LEU A 83 14.25 -2.19 5.84
C LEU A 83 15.03 -1.89 4.56
N VAL A 84 14.38 -1.19 3.64
CA VAL A 84 14.97 -0.67 2.41
C VAL A 84 14.73 0.83 2.32
N LYS A 85 15.66 1.54 1.70
CA LYS A 85 15.59 3.00 1.54
C LYS A 85 15.08 3.34 0.14
N GLU A 86 13.93 3.98 0.10
CA GLU A 86 13.24 4.38 -1.13
C GLU A 86 13.93 5.57 -1.80
N ARG A 87 14.21 5.47 -3.09
CA ARG A 87 14.80 6.60 -3.84
C ARG A 87 13.83 7.78 -3.98
N SER A 88 12.52 7.52 -3.95
CA SER A 88 11.50 8.54 -4.21
C SER A 88 11.45 9.63 -3.14
N ASP A 89 11.68 9.26 -1.88
CA ASP A 89 11.58 10.15 -0.72
C ASP A 89 12.81 10.11 0.20
N GLY A 90 13.78 9.23 -0.07
CA GLY A 90 14.99 9.08 0.73
C GLY A 90 14.75 8.49 2.12
N CYS A 91 13.56 7.95 2.39
CA CYS A 91 13.17 7.40 3.68
C CYS A 91 13.16 5.87 3.65
N TRP A 92 13.10 5.24 4.83
CA TRP A 92 13.12 3.79 4.96
C TRP A 92 11.72 3.17 5.06
N THR A 93 11.55 1.96 4.56
CA THR A 93 10.29 1.22 4.66
C THR A 93 10.53 -0.29 4.70
N LEU A 94 9.46 -1.05 4.93
CA LEU A 94 9.47 -2.50 4.70
C LEU A 94 9.44 -2.76 3.20
N PRO A 95 10.23 -3.75 2.70
CA PRO A 95 10.08 -4.23 1.34
C PRO A 95 8.61 -4.57 1.05
N GLY A 96 8.12 -4.16 -0.11
CA GLY A 96 6.74 -4.36 -0.49
C GLY A 96 6.16 -3.28 -1.39
N GLY A 97 5.01 -3.59 -1.97
CA GLY A 97 4.32 -2.73 -2.91
C GLY A 97 2.93 -3.25 -3.23
N TRP A 98 2.42 -2.87 -4.40
CA TRP A 98 1.15 -3.38 -4.89
C TRP A 98 1.23 -4.89 -5.17
N ALA A 99 0.18 -5.63 -4.82
CA ALA A 99 0.10 -7.03 -5.20
C ALA A 99 -0.17 -7.17 -6.71
N ASP A 100 0.73 -7.88 -7.40
CA ASP A 100 0.65 -8.10 -8.85
C ASP A 100 -0.46 -9.09 -9.23
N ILE A 101 -1.12 -8.83 -10.36
CA ILE A 101 -2.11 -9.74 -10.93
C ILE A 101 -1.44 -11.09 -11.24
N GLY A 102 -2.09 -12.18 -10.84
CA GLY A 102 -1.60 -13.54 -11.08
C GLY A 102 -0.66 -14.06 -10.00
N THR A 103 -0.43 -13.30 -8.93
CA THR A 103 0.32 -13.73 -7.74
C THR A 103 -0.61 -13.90 -6.55
N SER A 104 -0.37 -14.92 -5.73
CA SER A 104 -0.94 -14.95 -4.38
C SER A 104 -0.30 -13.85 -3.50
N PRO A 105 -0.99 -13.36 -2.46
CA PRO A 105 -0.41 -12.33 -1.58
C PRO A 105 0.95 -12.72 -0.97
N SER A 106 1.14 -14.01 -0.66
CA SER A 106 2.41 -14.55 -0.17
C SER A 106 3.51 -14.58 -1.22
N GLU A 107 3.17 -14.82 -2.50
CA GLU A 107 4.15 -14.75 -3.58
C GLU A 107 4.54 -13.30 -3.89
N ALA A 108 3.56 -12.39 -3.88
CA ALA A 108 3.80 -10.96 -4.07
C ALA A 108 4.81 -10.43 -3.04
N VAL A 109 4.58 -10.66 -1.74
CA VAL A 109 5.51 -10.14 -0.71
C VAL A 109 6.91 -10.76 -0.79
N VAL A 110 7.01 -12.05 -1.15
CA VAL A 110 8.32 -12.72 -1.31
C VAL A 110 9.07 -12.18 -2.53
N LYS A 111 8.37 -11.89 -3.63
CA LYS A 111 8.92 -11.24 -4.82
C LYS A 111 9.47 -9.85 -4.47
N GLU A 112 8.66 -9.00 -3.83
CA GLU A 112 9.07 -7.63 -3.46
C GLU A 112 10.30 -7.64 -2.53
N ILE A 113 10.33 -8.53 -1.51
CA ILE A 113 11.51 -8.69 -0.65
C ILE A 113 12.76 -8.98 -1.49
N TYR A 114 12.67 -9.90 -2.45
CA TYR A 114 13.80 -10.24 -3.30
C TYR A 114 14.23 -9.09 -4.21
N GLU A 115 13.29 -8.45 -4.90
CA GLU A 115 13.56 -7.36 -5.85
C GLU A 115 14.14 -6.11 -5.19
N GLU A 116 13.68 -5.79 -3.98
CA GLU A 116 14.06 -4.56 -3.27
C GLU A 116 15.28 -4.72 -2.37
N SER A 117 15.56 -5.95 -1.89
CA SER A 117 16.61 -6.19 -0.89
C SER A 117 17.69 -7.19 -1.31
N GLY A 118 17.42 -8.05 -2.31
CA GLY A 118 18.31 -9.16 -2.70
C GLY A 118 18.23 -10.40 -1.80
N TYR A 119 17.37 -10.40 -0.76
CA TYR A 119 17.18 -11.54 0.12
C TYR A 119 16.09 -12.49 -0.36
N HIS A 120 16.33 -13.79 -0.20
CA HIS A 120 15.31 -14.81 -0.38
C HIS A 120 14.56 -15.03 0.92
N SER A 121 13.25 -15.12 0.84
CA SER A 121 12.40 -15.29 2.00
C SER A 121 11.23 -16.23 1.75
N ARG A 122 10.53 -16.60 2.83
CA ARG A 122 9.26 -17.31 2.79
C ARG A 122 8.27 -16.65 3.73
N ALA A 123 7.09 -16.27 3.25
CA ALA A 123 6.01 -15.80 4.11
C ALA A 123 5.54 -16.93 5.04
N VAL A 124 5.54 -16.68 6.35
CA VAL A 124 5.19 -17.68 7.38
C VAL A 124 3.96 -17.29 8.20
N LYS A 125 3.59 -16.00 8.23
CA LYS A 125 2.43 -15.51 9.00
C LYS A 125 1.89 -14.23 8.38
N LEU A 126 0.57 -14.13 8.27
CA LEU A 126 -0.12 -12.85 8.06
C LEU A 126 -0.25 -12.16 9.42
N VAL A 127 0.51 -11.09 9.62
CA VAL A 127 0.55 -10.34 10.88
C VAL A 127 -0.68 -9.46 11.01
N ALA A 128 -1.02 -8.71 9.96
CA ALA A 128 -2.14 -7.78 10.00
C ALA A 128 -2.77 -7.55 8.63
N VAL A 129 -4.05 -7.22 8.64
CA VAL A 129 -4.78 -6.62 7.51
C VAL A 129 -5.36 -5.31 7.99
N TYR A 130 -4.83 -4.21 7.46
CA TYR A 130 -5.26 -2.88 7.86
C TYR A 130 -5.82 -2.07 6.70
N ASP A 131 -6.84 -1.29 7.01
CA ASP A 131 -7.26 -0.16 6.20
C ASP A 131 -6.26 0.98 6.37
N ARG A 132 -5.54 1.30 5.28
CA ARG A 132 -4.53 2.34 5.26
C ARG A 132 -5.00 3.66 5.89
N ASP A 133 -6.23 4.08 5.62
CA ASP A 133 -6.70 5.41 6.01
C ASP A 133 -7.02 5.50 7.51
N ARG A 134 -7.11 4.35 8.20
CA ARG A 134 -7.30 4.23 9.66
C ARG A 134 -5.99 4.13 10.44
N GLN A 135 -4.86 3.97 9.77
CA GLN A 135 -3.54 3.71 10.40
C GLN A 135 -2.64 4.96 10.53
N GLY A 136 -3.19 6.16 10.29
CA GLY A 136 -2.43 7.41 10.46
C GLY A 136 -1.48 7.75 9.29
N HIS A 137 -1.62 7.06 8.15
CA HIS A 137 -0.89 7.41 6.93
C HIS A 137 -1.35 8.78 6.37
N PRO A 138 -0.49 9.49 5.59
CA PRO A 138 -0.89 10.71 4.88
C PRO A 138 -1.97 10.43 3.82
N PRO A 139 -2.76 11.44 3.40
CA PRO A 139 -3.78 11.29 2.37
C PRO A 139 -3.25 10.66 1.08
N PHE A 140 -4.03 9.78 0.46
CA PHE A 140 -3.65 9.08 -0.77
C PHE A 140 -4.87 8.87 -1.67
N PRO A 141 -4.74 8.95 -3.01
CA PRO A 141 -5.89 8.91 -3.91
C PRO A 141 -6.63 7.57 -3.91
N HIS A 142 -5.95 6.46 -3.61
CA HIS A 142 -6.57 5.13 -3.60
C HIS A 142 -6.92 4.66 -2.20
N TYR A 143 -8.11 4.09 -2.05
CA TYR A 143 -8.45 3.27 -0.88
C TYR A 143 -7.64 1.98 -0.92
N THR A 144 -6.99 1.60 0.18
CA THR A 144 -5.98 0.53 0.17
C THR A 144 -6.07 -0.34 1.42
N TYR A 145 -6.09 -1.66 1.22
CA TYR A 145 -5.79 -2.64 2.27
C TYR A 145 -4.30 -2.95 2.26
N LYS A 146 -3.67 -2.86 3.43
CA LYS A 146 -2.26 -3.18 3.65
C LYS A 146 -2.16 -4.51 4.40
N LEU A 147 -1.56 -5.50 3.76
CA LEU A 147 -1.30 -6.82 4.32
C LEU A 147 0.15 -6.88 4.77
N PHE A 148 0.37 -7.10 6.06
CA PHE A 148 1.71 -7.24 6.62
C PHE A 148 2.02 -8.71 6.86
N PHE A 149 3.12 -9.19 6.30
CA PHE A 149 3.57 -10.57 6.45
C PHE A 149 4.86 -10.62 7.27
N GLN A 150 4.95 -11.58 8.18
CA GLN A 150 6.23 -12.02 8.72
C GLN A 150 6.80 -13.08 7.78
N CYS A 151 8.07 -12.90 7.44
CA CYS A 151 8.80 -13.71 6.49
C CYS A 151 10.08 -14.25 7.12
N GLU A 152 10.37 -15.53 6.86
CA GLU A 152 11.62 -16.18 7.25
C GLU A 152 12.70 -15.89 6.23
N LEU A 153 13.90 -15.53 6.67
CA LEU A 153 15.07 -15.34 5.82
C LEU A 153 15.64 -16.71 5.41
N LEU A 154 15.77 -16.96 4.11
CA LEU A 154 16.31 -18.21 3.57
C LEU A 154 17.76 -18.07 3.07
N GLY A 155 18.24 -16.84 2.90
CA GLY A 155 19.57 -16.53 2.40
C GLY A 155 19.54 -15.32 1.46
N GLY A 156 20.61 -15.17 0.67
CA GLY A 156 20.83 -14.00 -0.17
C GLY A 156 21.77 -12.99 0.47
N SER A 157 21.90 -11.83 -0.16
CA SER A 157 22.81 -10.76 0.25
C SER A 157 22.23 -9.42 -0.17
N PRO A 158 22.54 -8.33 0.55
CA PRO A 158 21.94 -7.04 0.28
C PRO A 158 22.31 -6.56 -1.12
N SER A 159 21.28 -6.28 -1.93
CA SER A 159 21.43 -5.75 -3.28
C SER A 159 20.45 -4.60 -3.48
N PRO A 160 20.91 -3.33 -3.53
CA PRO A 160 20.07 -2.21 -3.94
C PRO A 160 19.50 -2.44 -5.34
N SER A 161 18.38 -1.79 -5.64
CA SER A 161 17.71 -1.87 -6.93
C SER A 161 17.61 -0.49 -7.60
N ILE A 162 16.87 -0.44 -8.72
CA ILE A 162 16.51 0.82 -9.36
C ILE A 162 15.56 1.65 -8.50
N GLU A 163 14.83 1.03 -7.58
CA GLU A 163 13.85 1.67 -6.69
C GLU A 163 14.43 1.88 -5.28
N THR A 164 15.29 0.97 -4.82
CA THR A 164 15.92 1.02 -3.49
C THR A 164 17.37 1.46 -3.54
N GLU A 165 17.72 2.45 -2.72
CA GLU A 165 19.08 3.00 -2.64
C GLU A 165 19.96 2.19 -1.67
N ALA A 166 19.37 1.68 -0.59
CA ALA A 166 20.07 0.98 0.47
C ALA A 166 19.19 -0.10 1.10
N VAL A 167 19.84 -1.10 1.69
CA VAL A 167 19.23 -2.25 2.36
C VAL A 167 19.92 -2.40 3.71
N GLY A 168 19.16 -2.58 4.79
CA GLY A 168 19.72 -2.68 6.14
C GLY A 168 18.80 -3.39 7.11
N PHE A 169 19.40 -3.96 8.16
CA PHE A 169 18.69 -4.49 9.32
C PHE A 169 18.83 -3.49 10.46
N PHE A 170 17.72 -3.20 11.14
CA PHE A 170 17.67 -2.21 12.20
C PHE A 170 16.99 -2.78 13.46
N PRO A 171 17.56 -2.57 14.66
CA PRO A 171 16.88 -2.91 15.90
C PRO A 171 15.72 -1.95 16.15
N GLU A 172 14.77 -2.35 16.99
CA GLU A 172 13.53 -1.58 17.26
C GLU A 172 13.79 -0.17 17.81
N ASP A 173 14.89 0.02 18.55
CA ASP A 173 15.29 1.28 19.17
C ASP A 173 16.15 2.20 18.28
N GLU A 174 16.59 1.70 17.11
CA GLU A 174 17.39 2.47 16.13
C GLU A 174 16.74 2.51 14.74
N ILE A 175 15.40 2.50 14.70
CA ILE A 175 14.66 2.61 13.43
C ILE A 175 14.92 3.99 12.78
N PRO A 176 15.38 4.03 11.52
CA PRO A 176 15.66 5.28 10.82
C PRO A 176 14.37 6.01 10.41
N GLU A 177 14.50 7.18 9.81
CA GLU A 177 13.35 7.95 9.31
C GLU A 177 12.50 7.13 8.32
N LEU A 178 11.23 6.93 8.65
CA LEU A 178 10.31 6.07 7.91
C LEU A 178 9.56 6.83 6.82
N SER A 179 9.36 6.16 5.68
CA SER A 179 8.39 6.57 4.67
C SER A 179 6.98 6.34 5.19
N VAL A 180 6.43 7.36 5.88
CA VAL A 180 5.14 7.28 6.58
C VAL A 180 3.98 6.98 5.62
N ALA A 181 4.10 7.22 4.32
CA ALA A 181 3.10 6.82 3.32
C ALA A 181 2.98 5.30 3.17
N ARG A 182 4.04 4.55 3.47
CA ARG A 182 4.19 3.11 3.26
C ARG A 182 4.13 2.32 4.57
N VAL A 183 4.75 2.81 5.65
CA VAL A 183 4.76 2.17 6.97
C VAL A 183 4.84 3.20 8.09
N THR A 184 4.15 2.97 9.21
CA THR A 184 4.23 3.82 10.40
C THR A 184 5.08 3.19 11.50
N ALA A 185 5.58 4.01 12.43
CA ALA A 185 6.33 3.52 13.59
C ALA A 185 5.51 2.52 14.44
N THR A 186 4.23 2.78 14.64
CA THR A 186 3.32 1.85 15.35
C THR A 186 3.22 0.49 14.67
N GLN A 187 3.19 0.47 13.33
CA GLN A 187 3.18 -0.79 12.57
C GLN A 187 4.51 -1.54 12.72
N ILE A 188 5.66 -0.84 12.72
CA ILE A 188 6.97 -1.45 12.97
C ILE A 188 7.02 -2.07 14.38
N THR A 189 6.65 -1.32 15.42
CA THR A 189 6.57 -1.84 16.80
C THR A 189 5.69 -3.08 16.87
N ARG A 190 4.52 -3.06 16.19
CA ARG A 190 3.62 -4.20 16.18
C ARG A 190 4.22 -5.44 15.50
N LEU A 191 5.04 -5.26 14.47
CA LEU A 191 5.77 -6.36 13.84
C LEU A 191 6.82 -6.97 14.77
N PHE A 192 7.55 -6.15 15.55
CA PHE A 192 8.44 -6.64 16.59
C PHE A 192 7.70 -7.42 17.69
N GLU A 193 6.53 -6.95 18.10
CA GLU A 193 5.68 -7.69 19.06
C GLU A 193 5.26 -9.06 18.52
N HIS A 194 4.83 -9.15 17.26
CA HIS A 194 4.49 -10.42 16.63
C HIS A 194 5.70 -11.34 16.45
N TYR A 195 6.88 -10.77 16.20
CA TYR A 195 8.13 -11.53 16.14
C TYR A 195 8.49 -12.16 17.50
N ARG A 196 8.36 -11.40 18.60
CA ARG A 196 8.58 -11.90 19.97
C ARG A 196 7.48 -12.86 20.46
N HIS A 197 6.27 -12.72 19.94
CA HIS A 197 5.10 -13.51 20.32
C HIS A 197 4.44 -14.13 19.09
N PRO A 198 5.03 -15.21 18.53
CA PRO A 198 4.58 -15.80 17.26
C PRO A 198 3.14 -16.33 17.31
N ASP A 199 2.62 -16.66 18.48
CA ASP A 199 1.26 -17.18 18.68
C ASP A 199 0.15 -16.11 18.65
N LEU A 200 0.51 -14.81 18.58
CA LEU A 200 -0.49 -13.74 18.43
C LEU A 200 -1.31 -13.95 17.15
N SER A 201 -2.63 -13.80 17.25
CA SER A 201 -3.54 -13.83 16.09
C SER A 201 -3.23 -12.70 15.11
N THR A 202 -3.65 -12.85 13.85
CA THR A 202 -3.64 -11.74 12.89
C THR A 202 -4.46 -10.56 13.40
N ASP A 203 -3.94 -9.35 13.24
CA ASP A 203 -4.62 -8.11 13.62
C ASP A 203 -5.52 -7.56 12.50
N PHE A 204 -6.58 -6.87 12.93
CA PHE A 204 -7.55 -6.15 12.10
C PHE A 204 -7.96 -4.85 12.80
N ASP A 205 -8.43 -3.85 12.06
CA ASP A 205 -8.81 -2.52 12.60
C ASP A 205 -10.30 -2.21 12.69
#